data_AF-A0A7V9ASQ8-F1
#
_entry.id   AF-A0A7V9ASQ8-F1
#
_cell.length_a   1.000
_cell.length_b   1.000
_cell.length_c   1.000
_cell.angle_alpha   90.00
_cell.angle_beta   90.00
_cell.angle_gamma   90.00
#
_symmetry.space_group_name_H-M   'P 1'
#
loop_
_entity.id
_entity.type
_entity.pdbx_description
1 polymer ?
#
loop_
_entity_poly.entity_id
_entity_poly.type
_entity_poly.pdbx_seq_one_letter_code
_entity_poly.pdbx_strand_id
1 'polypeptide(L)' 'MAPLITSRFLFVDVAAQRAKQLRRGALPRIERPPSGPHKLERVAMEEVRVGAIQYTLPIMPEAGWGRGAYTGVTEQKDR' A
#
# COMPACT_ATOMS: atom_id res chain seq x y z
N MET A 1 3.08 7.29 14.81
CA MET A 1 3.90 7.41 13.58
C MET A 1 4.48 6.05 13.25
N ALA A 2 4.53 5.67 11.96
CA ALA A 2 5.17 4.44 11.54
C ALA A 2 6.69 4.62 11.38
N PRO A 3 7.50 3.57 11.57
CA PRO A 3 8.95 3.65 11.33
C PRO A 3 9.24 3.94 9.87
N LEU A 4 10.29 4.73 9.62
CA LEU A 4 10.73 5.08 8.27
C LEU A 4 11.17 3.82 7.52
N ILE A 5 10.70 3.67 6.28
CA ILE A 5 11.06 2.55 5.42
C ILE A 5 12.43 2.80 4.79
N THR A 6 13.43 2.00 5.17
CA THR A 6 14.80 2.08 4.61
C THR A 6 14.97 1.20 3.37
N SER A 7 14.22 0.11 3.27
CA SER A 7 14.24 -0.77 2.09
C SER A 7 13.55 -0.10 0.90
N ARG A 8 14.28 0.04 -0.21
CA ARG A 8 13.77 0.63 -1.46
C ARG A 8 12.59 -0.15 -2.03
N PHE A 9 12.61 -1.48 -1.92
CA PHE A 9 11.53 -2.35 -2.40
C PHE A 9 10.27 -2.18 -1.56
N LEU A 10 10.42 -2.26 -0.24
CA LEU A 10 9.30 -2.10 0.68
C LEU A 10 8.66 -0.71 0.55
N PHE A 11 9.47 0.33 0.32
CA PHE A 11 8.97 1.68 0.09
C PHE A 11 8.06 1.73 -1.14
N VAL A 12 8.51 1.13 -2.26
CA VAL A 12 7.75 1.10 -3.52
C VAL A 12 6.48 0.29 -3.36
N ASP A 13 6.52 -0.86 -2.70
CA ASP A 13 5.35 -1.72 -2.50
C ASP A 13 4.28 -1.01 -1.66
N VAL A 14 4.66 -0.43 -0.53
CA VAL A 14 3.73 0.30 0.33
C VAL A 14 3.18 1.54 -0.39
N ALA A 15 4.01 2.30 -1.09
CA ALA A 15 3.56 3.46 -1.86
C ALA A 15 2.60 3.06 -3.01
N ALA A 16 2.86 1.96 -3.70
CA ALA A 16 2.00 1.46 -4.77
C ALA A 16 0.64 0.99 -4.22
N GLN A 17 0.64 0.25 -3.11
CA GLN A 17 -0.59 -0.13 -2.41
C GLN A 17 -1.39 1.10 -1.97
N ARG A 18 -0.71 2.11 -1.42
CA ARG A 18 -1.35 3.35 -1.00
C ARG A 18 -1.93 4.13 -2.17
N ALA A 19 -1.21 4.23 -3.29
CA ALA A 19 -1.72 4.85 -4.51
C ALA A 19 -3.00 4.15 -5.02
N LYS A 20 -3.07 2.80 -4.92
CA LYS A 20 -4.30 2.04 -5.24
C LYS A 20 -5.46 2.44 -4.33
N GLN A 21 -5.22 2.66 -3.03
CA GLN A 21 -6.25 3.14 -2.10
C GLN A 21 -6.75 4.54 -2.49
N LEU A 22 -5.84 5.46 -2.82
CA LEU A 22 -6.21 6.82 -3.24
C LEU A 22 -7.04 6.81 -4.53
N ARG A 23 -6.70 5.95 -5.50
CA ARG A 23 -7.51 5.77 -6.73
C ARG A 23 -8.92 5.25 -6.46
N ARG A 24 -9.10 4.50 -5.36
CA ARG A 24 -10.41 4.02 -4.88
C ARG A 24 -11.17 5.07 -4.05
N GLY A 25 -10.64 6.29 -3.91
CA GLY A 25 -11.28 7.37 -3.17
C GLY A 25 -10.90 7.47 -1.69
N ALA A 26 -9.84 6.77 -1.25
CA ALA A 26 -9.33 6.98 0.11
C ALA A 26 -8.83 8.43 0.28
N LEU A 27 -9.09 9.01 1.45
CA LEU A 27 -8.64 10.36 1.77
C LEU A 27 -7.11 10.39 2.00
N PRO A 28 -6.39 11.39 1.44
CA PRO A 28 -5.01 11.66 1.81
C PRO A 28 -4.87 11.97 3.30
N ARG A 29 -3.77 11.53 3.90
CA ARG A 29 -3.40 11.77 5.30
C ARG A 29 -2.46 12.96 5.48
N ILE A 30 -1.94 13.49 4.37
CA ILE A 30 -1.14 14.71 4.35
C ILE A 30 -1.91 15.79 3.60
N GLU A 31 -1.96 16.99 4.18
CA GLU A 31 -2.45 18.17 3.48
C GLU A 31 -1.41 18.59 2.44
N ARG A 32 -1.86 18.87 1.22
CA ARG A 32 -1.00 19.35 0.14
C ARG A 32 -1.32 20.80 -0.21
N PRO A 33 -0.28 21.60 -0.54
CA PRO A 33 -0.52 22.86 -1.22
C PRO A 33 -1.16 22.60 -2.59
N PRO A 34 -2.08 23.46 -3.04
CA PRO A 34 -2.88 23.27 -4.26
C PRO A 34 -2.07 23.35 -5.56
N SER A 35 -0.77 23.67 -5.52
CA SER A 35 0.01 24.07 -6.71
C SER A 35 0.89 22.97 -7.34
N GLY A 36 0.54 21.69 -7.19
CA GLY A 36 1.32 20.58 -7.73
C GLY A 36 0.46 19.55 -8.45
N PRO A 37 1.03 18.79 -9.42
CA PRO A 37 0.28 17.76 -10.12
C PRO A 37 -0.35 16.76 -9.14
N HIS A 38 -1.67 16.59 -9.24
CA HIS A 38 -2.53 15.73 -8.40
C HIS A 38 -2.30 14.22 -8.60
N LYS A 39 -1.10 13.83 -9.02
CA LYS A 39 -0.74 12.43 -9.21
C LYS A 39 -0.80 11.71 -7.86
N LEU A 40 -1.74 10.79 -7.73
CA LEU A 40 -1.99 10.05 -6.50
C LEU A 40 -0.76 9.25 -6.05
N GLU A 41 0.08 8.86 -7.00
CA GLU A 41 1.37 8.20 -6.75
C GLU A 41 2.32 9.10 -5.96
N ARG A 42 2.40 10.38 -6.34
CA ARG A 42 3.21 11.38 -5.62
C ARG A 42 2.68 11.57 -4.21
N VAL A 43 1.36 11.59 -4.01
CA VAL A 43 0.75 11.71 -2.68
C VAL A 43 1.14 10.51 -1.82
N ALA A 44 0.96 9.30 -2.35
CA ALA A 44 1.32 8.07 -1.65
C ALA A 44 2.81 8.01 -1.26
N MET A 45 3.72 8.40 -2.16
CA MET A 45 5.16 8.40 -1.85
C MET A 45 5.52 9.39 -0.72
N GLU A 46 4.89 10.56 -0.68
CA GLU A 46 5.12 11.52 0.41
C GLU A 46 4.54 11.01 1.74
N GLU A 47 3.32 10.42 1.73
CA GLU A 47 2.73 9.83 2.94
C GLU A 47 3.61 8.72 3.53
N VAL A 48 4.24 7.91 2.67
CA VAL A 48 5.18 6.88 3.10
C VAL A 48 6.48 7.50 3.61
N ARG A 49 7.00 8.53 2.95
CA ARG A 49 8.23 9.23 3.37
C ARG A 49 8.11 9.85 4.76
N VAL A 50 6.96 10.42 5.11
CA VAL A 50 6.73 11.03 6.42
C VAL A 50 6.27 10.03 7.49
N GLY A 51 6.13 8.75 7.16
CA GLY A 51 5.66 7.72 8.10
C GLY A 51 4.17 7.88 8.50
N ALA A 52 3.35 8.48 7.63
CA ALA A 52 1.91 8.64 7.85
C ALA A 52 1.11 7.36 7.54
N ILE A 53 1.72 6.37 6.87
CA ILE A 53 1.13 5.08 6.53
C ILE A 53 1.59 4.02 7.52
N GLN A 54 0.64 3.32 8.12
CA GLN A 54 0.91 2.10 8.87
C GLN A 54 0.87 0.90 7.92
N TYR A 55 1.83 -0.01 8.06
CA TYR A 55 1.90 -1.23 7.28
C TYR A 55 2.38 -2.37 8.19
N THR A 56 2.00 -3.60 7.85
CA THR A 56 2.42 -4.82 8.53
C THR A 56 3.01 -5.77 7.50
N LEU A 57 4.18 -6.31 7.80
CA LEU A 57 4.76 -7.36 6.97
C LEU A 57 4.11 -8.70 7.33
N PRO A 58 3.83 -9.57 6.35
CA PRO A 58 3.46 -10.94 6.66
C PRO A 58 4.61 -11.56 7.44
N ILE A 59 4.31 -12.09 8.63
CA ILE A 59 5.23 -12.98 9.33
C ILE A 59 5.38 -14.17 8.39
N MET A 60 6.57 -14.39 7.82
CA MET A 60 6.83 -15.65 7.16
C MET A 60 6.79 -16.72 8.26
N PRO A 61 5.80 -17.63 8.30
CA PRO A 61 6.01 -18.85 9.05
C PRO A 61 7.24 -19.52 8.44
N GLU A 62 8.19 -19.97 9.26
CA GLU A 62 9.45 -20.64 8.91
C GLU A 62 9.31 -21.80 7.89
N ALA A 63 8.09 -22.23 7.56
CA ALA A 63 7.78 -23.05 6.41
C ALA A 63 6.40 -22.70 5.87
N GLY A 64 6.29 -22.38 4.58
CA GLY A 64 4.97 -22.26 3.94
C GLY A 64 4.82 -21.31 2.75
N TRP A 65 5.89 -20.78 2.14
CA TRP A 65 5.79 -20.24 0.78
C TRP A 65 5.68 -21.38 -0.25
N GLY A 66 4.62 -22.16 -0.11
CA GLY A 66 4.20 -23.26 -0.94
C GLY A 66 2.76 -23.61 -0.58
N ARG A 67 1.81 -23.09 -1.37
CA ARG A 67 0.35 -23.31 -1.34
C ARG A 67 -0.43 -22.42 -0.37
N GLY A 68 -1.06 -21.36 -0.88
CA GLY A 68 -2.22 -20.77 -0.20
C GLY A 68 -2.55 -19.30 -0.47
N ALA A 69 -1.64 -18.48 -0.98
CA ALA A 69 -1.87 -17.03 -1.06
C ALA A 69 -2.50 -16.52 -2.38
N TYR A 70 -2.97 -17.42 -3.27
CA TYR A 70 -3.67 -17.05 -4.52
C TYR A 70 -5.07 -17.65 -4.67
N THR A 71 -5.60 -18.37 -3.68
CA THR A 71 -7.00 -18.82 -3.69
C THR A 71 -7.88 -17.77 -3.02
N GLY A 72 -8.23 -16.76 -3.80
CA GLY A 72 -9.18 -15.71 -3.43
C GLY A 72 -9.92 -15.19 -4.66
N VAL A 73 -10.33 -16.10 -5.55
CA VAL A 73 -11.40 -15.86 -6.54
C VAL A 73 -12.36 -17.04 -6.41
N THR A 74 -13.26 -16.97 -5.42
CA THR A 74 -14.49 -17.75 -5.45
C THR A 74 -15.40 -17.06 -6.44
N GLU A 75 -15.32 -17.43 -7.71
CA GLU A 75 -16.40 -17.15 -8.65
C GLU A 75 -17.54 -18.12 -8.30
N GLN A 76 -18.48 -17.59 -7.54
CA GLN A 76 -19.71 -18.25 -7.14
C GLN A 76 -20.53 -18.49 -8.41
N LYS A 77 -20.61 -19.76 -8.79
CA LYS A 77 -21.45 -20.27 -9.87
C LYS A 77 -22.93 -20.07 -9.49
N ASP A 78 -23.60 -19.13 -10.13
CA ASP A 78 -25.07 -19.05 -10.13
C ASP A 78 -25.63 -19.50 -11.48
N ARG A 79 -26.16 -20.73 -11.41
CA ARG A 79 -27.31 -21.35 -12.09
C ARG A 79 -27.55 -21.13 -13.60
#